data_AF-A0A8T4TUZ5-F1
#
_entry.id   AF-A0A8T4TUZ5-F1
#
_cell.length_a   1.000
_cell.length_b   1.000
_cell.length_c   1.000
_cell.angle_alpha   90.00
_cell.angle_beta   90.00
_cell.angle_gamma   90.00
#
_symmetry.space_group_name_H-M   'P 1'
#
loop_
_entity.id
_entity.type
_entity.pdbx_description
1 polymer ?
#
loop_
_entity_poly.entity_id
_entity_poly.type
_entity_poly.pdbx_seq_one_letter_code
_entity_poly.pdbx_strand_id
1 'polypeptide(L)'
;MSKGQAAIEFVTFVGVAIVLLMVFLGISIYYLGLSYQRETIQSAEDIAVLLKNEINLAATVENGYTRTVDLPSKIKGEDYFILVGKVATSEKREIVINFKGVEVVEQLAADIPAGVQFVQAESKTGIKIKKSADIVTVSKV
;
A
#
# COMPACT_ATOMS: atom_id res chain seq x y z
N MET A 1 46.17 34.83 -24.77
CA MET A 1 44.78 34.44 -25.12
C MET A 1 44.03 35.67 -25.59
N SER A 2 43.31 35.59 -26.71
CA SER A 2 42.44 36.69 -27.14
C SER A 2 41.21 36.74 -26.24
N LYS A 3 40.68 37.94 -25.96
CA LYS A 3 39.49 38.13 -25.11
C LYS A 3 38.27 37.32 -25.60
N GLY A 4 38.18 37.09 -26.91
CA GLY A 4 37.13 36.26 -27.52
C GLY A 4 37.26 34.77 -27.22
N GLN A 5 38.48 34.24 -27.15
CA GLN A 5 38.71 32.83 -26.79
C GLN A 5 38.26 32.54 -25.36
N ALA A 6 38.60 33.43 -24.42
CA ALA A 6 38.18 33.30 -23.02
C ALA A 6 36.65 33.37 -22.86
N ALA A 7 35.97 34.20 -23.65
CA ALA A 7 34.51 34.30 -23.64
C ALA A 7 33.84 33.02 -24.17
N ILE A 8 34.39 32.41 -25.22
CA ILE A 8 33.88 31.15 -25.78
C ILE A 8 34.03 30.01 -24.76
N GLU A 9 35.21 29.87 -24.15
CA GLU A 9 35.46 28.84 -23.13
C GLU A 9 34.49 28.99 -21.95
N PHE A 10 34.25 30.21 -21.48
CA PHE A 10 33.29 30.49 -20.41
C PHE A 10 31.86 30.05 -20.79
N VAL A 11 31.39 30.42 -21.99
CA VAL A 11 30.05 30.02 -22.46
C VAL A 11 29.94 28.50 -22.59
N THR A 12 30.99 27.82 -23.07
CA THR A 12 31.02 26.36 -23.13
C THR A 12 30.92 25.74 -21.74
N PHE A 13 31.67 26.25 -20.76
CA PHE A 13 31.58 25.77 -19.37
C PHE A 13 30.18 25.96 -18.78
N VAL A 14 29.57 27.14 -18.95
CA VAL A 14 28.22 27.42 -18.46
C VAL A 14 27.20 26.52 -19.16
N GLY A 15 27.33 26.30 -20.47
CA GLY A 15 26.47 25.40 -21.23
C GLY A 15 26.51 23.97 -20.70
N VAL A 16 27.72 23.43 -20.46
CA VAL A 16 27.90 22.09 -19.87
C VAL A 16 27.29 22.03 -18.47
N ALA A 17 27.48 23.07 -17.64
CA ALA A 17 26.92 23.12 -16.29
C ALA A 17 25.38 23.10 -16.31
N ILE A 18 24.74 23.82 -17.24
CA ILE A 18 23.28 23.82 -17.40
C ILE A 18 22.77 22.43 -17.81
N VAL A 19 23.46 21.78 -18.77
CA VAL A 19 23.09 20.41 -19.19
C VAL A 19 23.19 19.43 -18.02
N LEU A 20 24.27 19.49 -17.23
CA LEU A 20 24.43 18.66 -16.05
C LEU A 20 23.34 18.93 -15.00
N LEU A 21 22.98 20.20 -14.79
CA LEU A 21 21.90 20.58 -13.89
C LEU A 21 20.55 20.00 -14.36
N MET A 22 20.24 20.08 -15.65
CA MET A 22 19.01 19.52 -16.21
C MET A 22 18.94 18.00 -16.04
N VAL A 23 20.04 17.29 -16.30
CA VAL A 23 20.12 15.83 -16.09
C VAL A 23 19.92 15.49 -14.61
N PHE A 24 20.59 16.21 -13.72
CA PHE A 24 20.45 16.02 -12.27
C PHE A 24 19.01 16.24 -11.79
N LEU A 25 18.36 17.32 -12.26
CA LEU A 25 16.97 17.61 -11.92
C LEU A 25 16.02 16.53 -12.46
N GLY A 26 16.23 16.08 -13.70
CA GLY A 26 15.43 15.00 -14.29
C GLY A 26 15.52 13.70 -13.48
N ILE A 27 16.73 13.31 -13.08
CA ILE A 27 16.95 12.14 -12.22
C ILE A 27 16.29 12.35 -10.86
N SER A 28 16.45 13.53 -10.25
CA SER A 28 15.89 13.84 -8.94
C SER A 28 14.37 13.76 -8.92
N ILE A 29 13.69 14.31 -9.94
CA ILE A 29 12.22 14.26 -10.08
C ILE A 29 11.76 12.81 -10.23
N TYR A 30 12.47 12.01 -11.03
CA TYR A 30 12.16 10.59 -11.22
C TYR A 30 12.24 9.80 -9.91
N TYR A 31 13.33 9.96 -9.14
CA TYR A 31 13.50 9.29 -7.84
C TYR A 31 12.52 9.79 -6.78
N LEU A 32 12.15 11.07 -6.83
CA LEU A 32 11.14 11.63 -5.94
C LEU A 32 9.77 10.98 -6.21
N GLY A 33 9.38 10.83 -7.48
CA GLY A 33 8.14 10.13 -7.86
C GLY A 33 8.11 8.67 -7.38
N LEU A 34 9.23 7.94 -7.55
CA LEU A 34 9.39 6.58 -7.04
C LEU A 34 9.28 6.50 -5.51
N SER A 35 9.90 7.44 -4.80
CA SER A 35 9.84 7.47 -3.33
C SER A 35 8.42 7.72 -2.83
N TYR A 36 7.69 8.66 -3.43
CA TYR A 36 6.28 8.89 -3.10
C TYR A 36 5.42 7.65 -3.36
N GLN A 37 5.65 6.93 -4.45
CA GLN A 37 4.95 5.67 -4.71
C GLN A 37 5.27 4.62 -3.64
N ARG A 38 6.55 4.43 -3.28
CA ARG A 38 6.94 3.46 -2.25
C ARG A 38 6.35 3.77 -0.89
N GLU A 39 6.41 5.03 -0.47
CA GLU A 39 5.85 5.46 0.82
C GLU A 39 4.31 5.33 0.83
N THR A 40 3.67 5.44 -0.33
CA THR A 40 2.22 5.26 -0.50
C THR A 40 1.84 3.78 -0.40
N ILE A 41 2.65 2.90 -0.98
CA ILE A 41 2.48 1.44 -0.93
C ILE A 41 2.70 0.91 0.49
N GLN A 42 3.70 1.43 1.20
CA GLN A 42 4.04 0.96 2.55
C GLN A 42 2.85 1.10 3.52
N SER A 43 2.08 2.19 3.45
CA SER A 43 0.89 2.34 4.30
C SER A 43 -0.22 1.33 3.99
N ALA A 44 -0.36 0.90 2.74
CA ALA A 44 -1.29 -0.16 2.36
C ALA A 44 -0.77 -1.54 2.83
N GLU A 45 0.54 -1.75 2.74
CA GLU A 45 1.22 -2.95 3.23
C GLU A 45 1.08 -3.12 4.75
N ASP A 46 1.27 -2.06 5.53
CA ASP A 46 1.10 -2.10 6.98
C ASP A 46 -0.32 -2.55 7.38
N ILE A 47 -1.35 -2.10 6.66
CA ILE A 47 -2.75 -2.52 6.88
C ILE A 47 -2.93 -3.99 6.49
N ALA A 48 -2.37 -4.42 5.36
CA ALA A 48 -2.47 -5.80 4.90
C ALA A 48 -1.81 -6.77 5.91
N VAL A 49 -0.62 -6.41 6.39
CA VAL A 49 0.12 -7.18 7.41
C VAL A 49 -0.63 -7.20 8.74
N LEU A 50 -1.20 -6.07 9.18
CA LEU A 50 -2.00 -6.02 10.39
C LEU A 50 -3.19 -6.98 10.32
N LEU A 51 -3.95 -6.95 9.22
CA LEU A 51 -5.09 -7.82 9.02
C LEU A 51 -4.68 -9.29 8.92
N LYS A 52 -3.61 -9.59 8.18
CA LYS A 52 -3.05 -10.94 8.06
C LYS A 52 -2.68 -11.51 9.43
N ASN A 53 -1.93 -10.74 10.22
CA ASN A 53 -1.48 -11.19 11.54
C ASN A 53 -2.66 -11.46 12.47
N GLU A 54 -3.66 -10.59 12.44
CA GLU A 54 -4.84 -10.72 13.28
C GLU A 54 -5.72 -11.92 12.85
N ILE A 55 -5.93 -12.14 11.55
CA ILE A 55 -6.65 -13.30 11.02
C ILE A 55 -5.91 -14.60 11.33
N ASN A 56 -4.59 -14.63 11.13
CA ASN A 56 -3.77 -15.79 11.44
C ASN A 56 -3.77 -16.09 12.94
N LEU A 57 -3.70 -15.05 13.78
CA LEU A 57 -3.85 -15.20 15.23
C LEU A 57 -5.21 -15.82 15.55
N ALA A 58 -6.29 -15.25 15.02
CA ALA A 58 -7.64 -15.77 15.20
C ALA A 58 -7.77 -17.23 14.78
N ALA A 59 -7.02 -17.70 13.78
CA ALA A 59 -7.01 -19.09 13.36
C ALA A 59 -6.32 -20.02 14.37
N THR A 60 -5.25 -19.56 15.03
CA THR A 60 -4.45 -20.35 15.98
C THR A 60 -5.05 -20.46 17.38
N VAL A 61 -5.85 -19.48 17.80
CA VAL A 61 -6.48 -19.43 19.13
C VAL A 61 -7.71 -20.33 19.23
N GLU A 62 -8.17 -20.59 20.44
CA GLU A 62 -9.38 -21.39 20.68
C GLU A 62 -10.66 -20.72 20.15
N ASN A 63 -11.70 -21.55 20.00
CA ASN A 63 -13.02 -21.09 19.59
C ASN A 63 -13.58 -20.06 20.59
N GLY A 64 -14.29 -19.05 20.07
CA GLY A 64 -14.80 -17.94 20.87
C GLY A 64 -14.00 -16.65 20.72
N TYR A 65 -12.87 -16.66 20.00
CA TYR A 65 -12.15 -15.45 19.65
C TYR A 65 -13.06 -14.44 18.93
N THR A 66 -13.05 -13.20 19.39
CA THR A 66 -13.71 -12.08 18.73
C THR A 66 -12.89 -10.83 18.95
N ARG A 67 -12.50 -10.17 17.85
CA ARG A 67 -11.83 -8.87 17.90
C ARG A 67 -12.39 -7.96 16.83
N THR A 68 -12.49 -6.68 17.17
CA THR A 68 -12.72 -5.61 16.20
C THR A 68 -11.39 -4.92 15.94
N VAL A 69 -11.03 -4.83 14.66
CA VAL A 69 -9.90 -4.06 14.17
C VAL A 69 -10.44 -2.78 13.56
N ASP A 70 -10.03 -1.65 14.10
CA ASP A 70 -10.34 -0.35 13.51
C ASP A 70 -9.41 -0.12 12.32
N LEU A 71 -10.00 0.21 11.18
CA LEU A 71 -9.25 0.57 9.98
C LEU A 71 -9.36 2.07 9.75
N PRO A 72 -8.31 2.70 9.21
CA PRO A 72 -8.39 4.10 8.83
C PRO A 72 -9.45 4.26 7.73
N SER A 73 -10.24 5.33 7.78
CA SER A 73 -11.22 5.59 6.72
C SER A 73 -10.56 5.92 5.39
N LYS A 74 -9.31 6.43 5.42
CA LYS A 74 -8.52 6.84 4.26
C LYS A 74 -7.04 6.61 4.49
N ILE A 75 -6.31 6.23 3.45
CA ILE A 75 -4.85 6.19 3.47
C ILE A 75 -4.35 7.48 2.83
N LYS A 76 -3.65 8.33 3.59
CA LYS A 76 -3.13 9.63 3.12
C LYS A 76 -4.21 10.53 2.47
N GLY A 77 -5.43 10.49 2.99
CA GLY A 77 -6.56 11.31 2.50
C GLY A 77 -7.29 10.74 1.28
N GLU A 78 -6.92 9.55 0.83
CA GLU A 78 -7.42 8.91 -0.39
C GLU A 78 -8.13 7.60 -0.06
N ASP A 79 -9.10 7.26 -0.91
CA ASP A 79 -9.93 6.07 -0.71
C ASP A 79 -9.18 4.81 -1.14
N TYR A 80 -9.54 3.68 -0.55
CA TYR A 80 -8.90 2.39 -0.82
C TYR A 80 -9.90 1.24 -0.71
N PHE A 81 -9.54 0.09 -1.26
CA PHE A 81 -10.38 -1.09 -1.27
C PHE A 81 -9.67 -2.23 -0.56
N ILE A 82 -10.41 -3.01 0.23
CA ILE A 82 -9.90 -4.21 0.86
C ILE A 82 -10.81 -5.36 0.43
N LEU A 83 -10.20 -6.44 -0.02
CA LEU A 83 -10.84 -7.70 -0.33
C LEU A 83 -10.20 -8.77 0.56
N VAL A 84 -11.02 -9.59 1.20
CA VAL A 84 -10.54 -10.64 2.11
C VAL A 84 -11.20 -11.97 1.73
N GLY A 85 -10.41 -13.04 1.65
CA GLY A 85 -10.86 -14.39 1.32
C GLY A 85 -11.37 -14.53 -0.12
N LYS A 86 -12.39 -15.36 -0.31
CA LYS A 86 -12.96 -15.73 -1.64
C LYS A 86 -13.52 -14.57 -2.46
N VAL A 87 -13.55 -13.36 -1.89
CA VAL A 87 -14.00 -12.14 -2.56
C VAL A 87 -12.84 -11.41 -3.23
N ALA A 88 -11.60 -11.62 -2.76
CA ALA A 88 -10.38 -11.05 -3.33
C ALA A 88 -9.95 -11.73 -4.63
N THR A 89 -10.03 -13.05 -4.64
CA THR A 89 -9.71 -13.93 -5.75
C THR A 89 -10.56 -15.20 -5.58
N SER A 90 -10.57 -16.09 -6.57
CA SER A 90 -11.22 -17.41 -6.44
C SER A 90 -10.66 -18.24 -5.26
N GLU A 91 -9.62 -17.76 -4.58
CA GLU A 91 -8.94 -18.37 -3.45
C GLU A 91 -9.47 -17.87 -2.10
N LYS A 92 -9.54 -18.78 -1.12
CA LYS A 92 -10.11 -18.49 0.21
C LYS A 92 -9.12 -17.85 1.19
N ARG A 93 -7.88 -17.61 0.76
CA ARG A 93 -6.73 -17.32 1.64
C ARG A 93 -5.97 -16.04 1.29
N GLU A 94 -6.61 -15.09 0.64
CA GLU A 94 -5.93 -13.86 0.23
C GLU A 94 -6.54 -12.62 0.86
N ILE A 95 -5.70 -11.64 1.14
CA ILE A 95 -6.07 -10.26 1.40
C ILE A 95 -5.53 -9.44 0.24
N VAL A 96 -6.37 -8.68 -0.43
CA VAL A 96 -5.98 -7.76 -1.48
C VAL A 96 -6.37 -6.35 -1.04
N ILE A 97 -5.39 -5.45 -0.98
CA ILE A 97 -5.62 -4.03 -0.74
C ILE A 97 -5.27 -3.29 -2.02
N ASN A 98 -6.27 -2.65 -2.64
CA ASN A 98 -6.07 -1.80 -3.79
C ASN A 98 -6.02 -0.34 -3.33
N PHE A 99 -4.90 0.32 -3.60
CA PHE A 99 -4.67 1.71 -3.28
C PHE A 99 -3.94 2.43 -4.42
N LYS A 100 -4.57 3.48 -4.98
CA LYS A 100 -4.05 4.26 -6.11
C LYS A 100 -3.61 3.39 -7.31
N GLY A 101 -4.34 2.30 -7.57
CA GLY A 101 -4.04 1.38 -8.68
C GLY A 101 -2.88 0.42 -8.40
N VAL A 102 -2.34 0.40 -7.18
CA VAL A 102 -1.40 -0.63 -6.72
C VAL A 102 -2.15 -1.64 -5.87
N GLU A 103 -1.95 -2.92 -6.16
CA GLU A 103 -2.50 -4.03 -5.39
C GLU A 103 -1.43 -4.60 -4.48
N VAL A 104 -1.70 -4.58 -3.18
CA VAL A 104 -0.91 -5.28 -2.18
C VAL A 104 -1.65 -6.57 -1.83
N VAL A 105 -1.00 -7.70 -2.06
CA VAL A 105 -1.58 -9.03 -1.85
C VAL A 105 -0.83 -9.74 -0.73
N GLU A 106 -1.58 -10.24 0.25
CA GLU A 106 -1.06 -10.98 1.39
C GLU A 106 -1.76 -12.32 1.53
N GLN A 107 -0.99 -13.38 1.78
CA GLN A 107 -1.51 -14.74 1.92
C GLN A 107 -1.78 -15.08 3.39
N LEU A 108 -2.94 -15.67 3.63
CA LEU A 108 -3.44 -16.11 4.93
C LEU A 108 -3.08 -17.57 5.19
N ALA A 109 -2.84 -17.90 6.45
CA ALA A 109 -2.61 -19.27 6.89
C ALA A 109 -3.91 -20.08 7.01
N ALA A 110 -5.07 -19.40 7.05
CA ALA A 110 -6.38 -20.01 7.25
C ALA A 110 -7.37 -19.61 6.16
N ASP A 111 -8.32 -20.51 5.90
CA ASP A 111 -9.41 -20.29 4.95
C ASP A 111 -10.46 -19.33 5.53
N ILE A 112 -10.87 -18.36 4.71
CA ILE A 112 -12.00 -17.47 4.99
C ILE A 112 -13.14 -17.82 4.02
N PRO A 113 -14.14 -18.62 4.45
CA PRO A 113 -15.12 -19.20 3.53
C PRO A 113 -16.09 -18.20 2.93
N ALA A 114 -16.51 -17.20 3.71
CA ALA A 114 -17.50 -16.22 3.28
C ALA A 114 -16.87 -15.10 2.43
N GLY A 115 -15.60 -14.77 2.70
CA GLY A 115 -14.91 -13.60 2.17
C GLY A 115 -15.67 -12.28 2.43
N VAL A 116 -14.99 -11.14 2.33
CA VAL A 116 -15.64 -9.83 2.45
C VAL A 116 -14.93 -8.81 1.57
N GLN A 117 -15.72 -7.93 0.95
CA GLN A 117 -15.23 -6.74 0.26
C GLN A 117 -15.61 -5.50 1.04
N PHE A 118 -14.67 -4.57 1.13
CA PHE A 118 -14.83 -3.28 1.77
C PHE A 118 -14.42 -2.18 0.79
N VAL A 119 -15.31 -1.21 0.63
CA VAL A 119 -15.00 0.08 0.00
C VAL A 119 -14.85 1.08 1.15
N GLN A 120 -13.63 1.57 1.38
CA GLN A 120 -13.35 2.49 2.46
C GLN A 120 -13.61 3.94 2.00
N ALA A 121 -14.82 4.43 2.30
CA ALA A 121 -15.20 5.85 2.16
C ALA A 121 -15.95 6.39 3.40
N GLU A 122 -16.23 5.55 4.39
CA GLU A 122 -17.08 5.89 5.54
C GLU A 122 -16.25 6.15 6.81
N SER A 123 -16.69 7.11 7.62
CA SER A 123 -15.94 7.72 8.75
C SER A 123 -15.62 6.77 9.92
N LYS A 124 -16.17 5.55 9.94
CA LYS A 124 -15.88 4.50 10.93
C LYS A 124 -16.12 3.14 10.31
N THR A 125 -15.06 2.43 10.03
CA THR A 125 -15.07 1.18 9.28
C THR A 125 -14.11 0.25 9.97
N GLY A 126 -14.66 -0.68 10.73
CA GLY A 126 -13.90 -1.72 11.39
C GLY A 126 -14.13 -3.05 10.72
N ILE A 127 -13.20 -3.97 10.93
CA ILE A 127 -13.38 -5.38 10.60
C ILE A 127 -13.54 -6.15 11.90
N LYS A 128 -14.63 -6.90 12.02
CA LYS A 128 -14.82 -7.86 13.10
C LYS A 128 -14.40 -9.24 12.64
N ILE A 129 -13.45 -9.79 13.37
CA ILE A 129 -12.89 -11.12 13.16
C ILE A 129 -13.42 -12.01 14.28
N LYS A 130 -14.01 -13.15 13.91
CA LYS A 130 -14.57 -14.12 14.85
C LYS A 130 -14.19 -15.53 14.47
N LYS A 131 -13.75 -16.33 15.45
CA LYS A 131 -13.57 -17.78 15.29
C LYS A 131 -14.71 -18.54 15.97
N SER A 132 -15.37 -19.42 15.22
CA SER A 132 -16.43 -20.29 15.70
C SER A 132 -16.37 -21.63 14.97
N ALA A 133 -16.42 -22.73 15.71
CA ALA A 133 -16.34 -24.10 15.16
C ALA A 133 -15.14 -24.29 14.21
N ASP A 134 -13.97 -23.81 14.63
CA ASP A 134 -12.70 -23.83 13.88
C ASP A 134 -12.68 -23.08 12.55
N ILE A 135 -13.69 -22.26 12.30
CA ILE A 135 -13.78 -21.40 11.11
C ILE A 135 -13.58 -19.95 11.52
N VAL A 136 -12.66 -19.26 10.84
CA VAL A 136 -12.48 -17.82 10.96
C VAL A 136 -13.44 -17.12 10.00
N THR A 137 -14.22 -16.19 10.55
CA THR A 137 -15.16 -15.36 9.81
C THR A 137 -14.80 -13.90 9.97
N VAL A 138 -14.96 -13.15 8.89
CA VAL A 138 -14.64 -11.73 8.80
C VAL A 138 -15.94 -11.02 8.43
N SER A 139 -16.21 -9.87 9.04
CA SER A 139 -17.42 -9.07 8.80
C SER A 139 -17.17 -7.58 8.98
N LYS A 140 -17.96 -6.74 8.28
CA LYS A 140 -17.93 -5.28 8.45
C LYS A 140 -18.59 -4.89 9.77
N VAL A 141 -18.00 -3.91 10.47
CA VAL A 141 -18.58 -3.21 11.63
C VAL A 141 -19.13 -1.87 11.21
#